data_AF-A0A7K7PT12-F1
#
_entry.id   AF-A0A7K7PT12-F1
#
_cell.length_a   1.000
_cell.length_b   1.000
_cell.length_c   1.000
_cell.angle_alpha   90.00
_cell.angle_beta   90.00
_cell.angle_gamma   90.00
#
_symmetry.space_group_name_H-M   'P 1'
#
loop_
_entity.id
_entity.type
_entity.pdbx_description
1 polymer ?
#
loop_
_entity_poly.entity_id
_entity_poly.type
_entity_poly.pdbx_seq_one_letter_code
_entity_poly.pdbx_strand_id
1 'polypeptide(L)'
;KSRCKLQEIRQHFTRSPGISILLWLYHCWCAGADVDIFLDSYEAKQLGSLSCDVAIDRKIGRRPGTLSLWMRLVSSVREAYTADELLMYRARWNSSLEGVQYLTELTMADILFGKTQNNQYLHNPDEAYCTWDIWQEFTMSAPPPYAKALASITWKRDLKVTKLQAYVWDFELALSSPPQDSFSYVEIQPKEYAASSDDPCTICHEELDRNSCELECGHEFHRECIRTWLQEHSSTCPICRDYAVLPGDVPERPAWNNSKHYKAKLRKRSVF
;
A
#
# COMPACT_ATOMS: atom_id res chain seq x y z
N LYS A 1 -0.93 -37.32 -12.71
CA LYS A 1 -1.47 -36.33 -13.68
C LYS A 1 -0.83 -36.56 -15.05
N SER A 2 -1.52 -36.25 -16.15
CA SER A 2 -0.94 -36.36 -17.50
C SER A 2 0.19 -35.34 -17.70
N ARG A 3 1.17 -35.64 -18.58
CA ARG A 3 2.27 -34.71 -18.90
C ARG A 3 1.78 -33.36 -19.42
N CYS A 4 0.73 -33.37 -20.25
CA CYS A 4 0.11 -32.16 -20.79
C CYS A 4 -0.45 -31.26 -19.67
N LYS A 5 -1.18 -31.83 -18.69
CA LYS A 5 -1.72 -31.07 -17.55
C LYS A 5 -0.61 -30.47 -16.67
N LEU A 6 0.52 -31.16 -16.51
CA LEU A 6 1.66 -30.62 -15.75
C LEU A 6 2.37 -29.49 -16.50
N GLN A 7 2.42 -29.54 -17.83
CA GLN A 7 2.97 -28.47 -18.66
C GLN A 7 2.11 -27.20 -18.61
N GLU A 8 0.78 -27.35 -18.63
CA GLU A 8 -0.17 -26.23 -18.45
C GLU A 8 0.01 -25.56 -17.09
N ILE A 9 0.09 -26.36 -16.01
CA ILE A 9 0.37 -25.85 -14.66
C ILE A 9 1.72 -25.10 -14.68
N ARG A 10 2.77 -25.67 -15.27
CA ARG A 10 4.06 -24.99 -15.35
C ARG A 10 3.94 -23.63 -16.03
N GLN A 11 3.33 -23.57 -17.21
CA GLN A 11 3.17 -22.32 -17.96
C GLN A 11 2.41 -21.27 -17.17
N HIS A 12 1.36 -21.67 -16.45
CA HIS A 12 0.50 -20.76 -15.70
C HIS A 12 1.14 -20.21 -14.41
N PHE A 13 1.98 -20.99 -13.74
CA PHE A 13 2.55 -20.65 -12.42
C PHE A 13 4.04 -20.28 -12.46
N THR A 14 4.65 -20.19 -13.65
CA THR A 14 6.05 -19.74 -13.78
C THR A 14 6.17 -18.24 -13.47
N ARG A 15 7.19 -17.87 -12.69
CA ARG A 15 7.50 -16.48 -12.35
C ARG A 15 8.06 -15.74 -13.56
N SER A 16 7.41 -14.63 -13.93
CA SER A 16 7.92 -13.72 -14.95
C SER A 16 9.16 -12.95 -14.46
N PRO A 17 10.10 -12.58 -15.36
CA PRO A 17 11.23 -11.73 -15.03
C PRO A 17 10.79 -10.41 -14.36
N GLY A 18 11.56 -9.93 -13.38
CA GLY A 18 11.29 -8.67 -12.68
C GLY A 18 10.21 -8.73 -11.58
N ILE A 19 9.41 -9.79 -11.50
CA ILE A 19 8.45 -10.00 -10.39
C ILE A 19 9.20 -10.56 -9.18
N SER A 20 9.02 -9.98 -7.99
CA SER A 20 9.61 -10.54 -6.76
C SER A 20 9.03 -11.91 -6.41
N ILE A 21 9.72 -12.68 -5.55
CA ILE A 21 9.21 -13.96 -5.07
C ILE A 21 7.89 -13.79 -4.31
N LEU A 22 7.76 -12.75 -3.48
CA LEU A 22 6.56 -12.48 -2.68
C LEU A 22 5.36 -12.12 -3.56
N LEU A 23 5.56 -11.26 -4.56
CA LEU A 23 4.51 -10.88 -5.50
C LEU A 23 4.12 -12.05 -6.40
N TRP A 24 5.09 -12.83 -6.89
CA TRP A 24 4.83 -14.06 -7.64
C TRP A 24 4.01 -15.07 -6.83
N LEU A 25 4.34 -15.26 -5.55
CA LEU A 25 3.58 -16.14 -4.66
C LEU A 25 2.13 -15.67 -4.54
N TYR A 26 1.90 -14.38 -4.32
CA TYR A 26 0.53 -13.82 -4.31
C TYR A 26 -0.21 -14.00 -5.66
N HIS A 27 0.50 -13.91 -6.79
CA HIS A 27 -0.10 -14.22 -8.10
C HIS A 27 -0.50 -15.70 -8.20
N CYS A 28 0.30 -16.62 -7.68
CA CYS A 28 -0.03 -18.04 -7.60
C CYS A 28 -1.28 -18.30 -6.74
N TRP A 29 -1.42 -17.59 -5.61
CA TRP A 29 -2.66 -17.59 -4.81
C TRP A 29 -3.85 -17.16 -5.66
N CYS A 30 -3.76 -15.97 -6.28
CA CYS A 30 -4.82 -15.41 -7.11
C CYS A 30 -5.19 -16.32 -8.31
N ALA A 31 -4.25 -17.12 -8.78
CA ALA A 31 -4.40 -18.08 -9.86
C ALA A 31 -5.01 -19.42 -9.41
N GLY A 32 -5.35 -19.59 -8.13
CA GLY A 32 -6.03 -20.78 -7.61
C GLY A 32 -5.08 -21.94 -7.30
N ALA A 33 -3.83 -21.67 -6.90
CA ALA A 33 -2.88 -22.72 -6.52
C ALA A 33 -3.33 -23.60 -5.33
N ASP A 34 -4.31 -23.14 -4.54
CA ASP A 34 -4.85 -23.78 -3.34
C ASP A 34 -5.96 -24.81 -3.63
N VAL A 35 -6.90 -24.48 -4.52
CA VAL A 35 -8.19 -25.17 -4.63
C VAL A 35 -8.13 -26.46 -5.45
N ASP A 36 -7.46 -26.46 -6.61
CA ASP A 36 -7.60 -27.54 -7.60
C ASP A 36 -6.29 -28.29 -7.94
N ILE A 37 -5.16 -27.85 -7.37
CA ILE A 37 -3.85 -28.31 -7.80
C ILE A 37 -3.15 -29.08 -6.68
N PHE A 38 -3.63 -30.29 -6.42
CA PHE A 38 -2.93 -31.23 -5.55
C PHE A 38 -1.87 -32.00 -6.33
N LEU A 39 -0.69 -32.14 -5.74
CA LEU A 39 0.46 -32.80 -6.34
C LEU A 39 1.13 -33.68 -5.30
N ASP A 40 1.50 -34.89 -5.70
CA ASP A 40 2.47 -35.70 -4.95
C ASP A 40 3.92 -35.23 -5.22
N SER A 41 4.90 -35.83 -4.53
CA SER A 41 6.30 -35.46 -4.69
C SER A 41 6.86 -35.74 -6.09
N TYR A 42 6.34 -36.75 -6.80
CA TYR A 42 6.77 -37.09 -8.16
C TYR A 42 6.23 -36.07 -9.16
N GLU A 43 4.93 -35.79 -9.11
CA GLU A 43 4.27 -34.78 -9.95
C GLU A 43 4.87 -33.40 -9.74
N ALA A 44 5.16 -33.02 -8.49
CA ALA A 44 5.79 -31.75 -8.16
C ALA A 44 7.20 -31.61 -8.76
N LYS A 45 7.99 -32.70 -8.81
CA LYS A 45 9.31 -32.68 -9.48
C LYS A 45 9.20 -32.47 -10.99
N GLN A 46 8.13 -32.99 -11.60
CA GLN A 46 7.92 -32.90 -13.05
C GLN A 46 7.48 -31.50 -13.52
N LEU A 47 7.10 -30.60 -12.61
CA LEU A 47 6.82 -29.20 -12.94
C LEU A 47 8.08 -28.43 -13.37
N GLY A 48 9.28 -28.89 -12.98
CA GLY A 48 10.52 -28.20 -13.28
C GLY A 48 10.66 -26.88 -12.51
N SER A 49 11.23 -25.87 -13.17
CA SER A 49 11.41 -24.54 -12.56
C SER A 49 10.13 -23.71 -12.70
N LEU A 50 9.56 -23.30 -11.56
CA LEU A 50 8.44 -22.37 -11.50
C LEU A 50 8.89 -21.01 -10.97
N SER A 51 9.66 -21.01 -9.89
CA SER A 51 10.11 -19.79 -9.23
C SER A 51 11.27 -19.10 -9.97
N CYS A 52 11.88 -19.77 -10.94
CA CYS A 52 13.16 -19.36 -11.53
C CYS A 52 14.24 -19.16 -10.44
N ASP A 53 14.11 -19.91 -9.33
CA ASP A 53 15.01 -19.89 -8.19
C ASP A 53 15.31 -21.32 -7.75
N VAL A 54 16.59 -21.69 -7.79
CA VAL A 54 17.03 -23.06 -7.53
C VAL A 54 16.77 -23.50 -6.09
N ALA A 55 16.84 -22.57 -5.13
CA ALA A 55 16.64 -22.88 -3.72
C ALA A 55 15.17 -23.17 -3.40
N ILE A 56 14.24 -22.50 -4.09
CA ILE A 56 12.80 -22.75 -3.98
C ILE A 56 12.39 -23.99 -4.79
N ASP A 57 12.76 -24.07 -6.07
CA ASP A 57 12.33 -25.14 -6.98
C ASP A 57 12.77 -26.52 -6.50
N ARG A 58 13.99 -26.62 -5.94
CA ARG A 58 14.49 -27.85 -5.32
C ARG A 58 13.63 -28.32 -4.14
N LYS A 59 13.02 -27.40 -3.39
CA LYS A 59 12.19 -27.73 -2.22
C LYS A 59 10.76 -28.13 -2.62
N ILE A 60 10.19 -27.53 -3.67
CA ILE A 60 8.85 -27.86 -4.17
C ILE A 60 8.68 -29.36 -4.41
N GLY A 61 9.65 -29.98 -5.09
CA GLY A 61 9.63 -31.42 -5.43
C GLY A 61 10.08 -32.36 -4.31
N ARG A 62 10.71 -31.86 -3.24
CA ARG A 62 11.24 -32.71 -2.15
C ARG A 62 10.22 -32.97 -1.05
N ARG A 63 9.15 -32.18 -0.96
CA ARG A 63 8.16 -32.36 0.10
C ARG A 63 7.39 -33.68 -0.05
N PRO A 64 7.34 -34.51 1.01
CA PRO A 64 6.57 -35.75 1.02
C PRO A 64 5.06 -35.46 1.03
N GLY A 65 4.27 -36.48 0.68
CA GLY A 65 2.81 -36.43 0.71
C GLY A 65 2.19 -35.69 -0.47
N THR A 66 0.85 -35.67 -0.50
CA THR A 66 0.06 -34.93 -1.47
C THR A 66 -0.38 -33.62 -0.86
N LEU A 67 0.04 -32.50 -1.46
CA LEU A 67 -0.22 -31.15 -0.98
C LEU A 67 -0.76 -30.30 -2.13
N SER A 68 -1.53 -29.26 -1.81
CA SER A 68 -1.86 -28.24 -2.82
C SER A 68 -0.58 -27.57 -3.32
N LEU A 69 -0.60 -27.09 -4.56
CA LEU A 69 0.51 -26.36 -5.16
C LEU A 69 0.84 -25.15 -4.28
N TRP A 70 -0.19 -24.45 -3.80
CA TRP A 70 -0.04 -23.35 -2.84
C TRP A 70 0.80 -23.74 -1.62
N MET A 71 0.44 -24.83 -0.93
CA MET A 71 1.15 -25.24 0.28
C MET A 71 2.59 -25.66 -0.02
N ARG A 72 2.84 -26.28 -1.19
CA ARG A 72 4.21 -26.58 -1.65
C ARG A 72 5.01 -25.31 -1.90
N LEU A 73 4.44 -24.31 -2.55
CA LEU A 73 5.10 -23.04 -2.88
C LEU A 73 5.45 -22.25 -1.62
N VAL A 74 4.45 -21.95 -0.80
CA VAL A 74 4.57 -21.20 0.45
C VAL A 74 5.64 -21.82 1.36
N SER A 75 5.54 -23.14 1.58
CA SER A 75 6.49 -23.81 2.47
C SER A 75 7.91 -23.79 1.88
N SER A 76 8.06 -23.91 0.55
CA SER A 76 9.37 -23.86 -0.12
C SER A 76 10.02 -22.48 -0.03
N VAL A 77 9.23 -21.41 -0.10
CA VAL A 77 9.72 -20.04 0.12
C VAL A 77 10.13 -19.85 1.58
N ARG A 78 9.29 -20.27 2.54
CA ARG A 78 9.57 -20.17 4.00
C ARG A 78 10.85 -20.86 4.43
N GLU A 79 11.21 -21.96 3.77
CA GLU A 79 12.45 -22.69 4.05
C GLU A 79 13.65 -22.23 3.23
N ALA A 80 13.43 -21.41 2.21
CA ALA A 80 14.51 -20.90 1.35
C ALA A 80 15.04 -19.55 1.80
N TYR A 81 14.22 -18.74 2.47
CA TYR A 81 14.53 -17.35 2.78
C TYR A 81 14.02 -16.93 4.16
N THR A 82 14.60 -15.85 4.65
CA THR A 82 14.08 -14.99 5.72
C THR A 82 13.27 -13.83 5.14
N ALA A 83 12.52 -13.11 6.00
CA ALA A 83 11.80 -11.91 5.60
C ALA A 83 12.75 -10.83 5.04
N ASP A 84 13.87 -10.62 5.73
CA ASP A 84 14.83 -9.57 5.40
C ASP A 84 15.44 -9.79 4.01
N GLU A 85 15.82 -11.02 3.67
CA GLU A 85 16.36 -11.37 2.34
C GLU A 85 15.37 -11.07 1.20
N LEU A 86 14.06 -11.23 1.44
CA LEU A 86 13.03 -11.02 0.42
C LEU A 86 12.62 -9.55 0.27
N LEU A 87 12.76 -8.74 1.33
CA LEU A 87 12.37 -7.32 1.34
C LEU A 87 13.56 -6.36 1.14
N MET A 88 14.81 -6.84 1.21
CA MET A 88 16.05 -6.04 1.25
C MET A 88 16.14 -4.94 0.18
N TYR A 89 15.52 -5.11 -0.99
CA TYR A 89 15.69 -4.23 -2.13
C TYR A 89 14.52 -3.26 -2.39
N ARG A 90 13.40 -3.35 -1.66
CA ARG A 90 12.26 -2.41 -1.85
C ARG A 90 12.17 -1.43 -0.69
N ALA A 91 12.88 -0.31 -0.81
CA ALA A 91 12.81 0.77 0.17
C ALA A 91 11.79 1.87 -0.18
N ARG A 92 11.41 2.01 -1.46
CA ARG A 92 10.56 3.10 -1.95
C ARG A 92 9.69 2.66 -3.12
N TRP A 93 8.53 3.31 -3.26
CA TRP A 93 7.62 3.18 -4.38
C TRP A 93 7.26 4.58 -4.89
N ASN A 94 6.93 4.74 -6.18
CA ASN A 94 6.72 6.05 -6.80
C ASN A 94 5.38 6.19 -7.52
N SER A 95 4.64 5.09 -7.68
CA SER A 95 3.33 5.06 -8.32
C SER A 95 2.34 4.21 -7.53
N SER A 96 1.06 4.36 -7.83
CA SER A 96 -0.02 3.61 -7.17
C SER A 96 0.14 2.12 -7.38
N LEU A 97 0.57 1.72 -8.58
CA LEU A 97 0.87 0.33 -8.92
C LEU A 97 2.02 -0.21 -8.08
N GLU A 98 3.13 0.52 -8.01
CA GLU A 98 4.29 0.12 -7.20
C GLU A 98 3.94 0.06 -5.71
N GLY A 99 3.14 1.01 -5.21
CA GLY A 99 2.65 1.03 -3.83
C GLY A 99 1.77 -0.19 -3.53
N VAL A 100 0.81 -0.52 -4.39
CA VAL A 100 -0.04 -1.71 -4.21
C VAL A 100 0.78 -3.00 -4.28
N GLN A 101 1.76 -3.09 -5.18
CA GLN A 101 2.66 -4.23 -5.24
C GLN A 101 3.51 -4.35 -3.97
N TYR A 102 4.09 -3.25 -3.49
CA TYR A 102 4.91 -3.25 -2.29
C TYR A 102 4.10 -3.62 -1.04
N LEU A 103 2.90 -3.06 -0.89
CA LEU A 103 1.98 -3.42 0.18
C LEU A 103 1.59 -4.92 0.13
N THR A 104 1.44 -5.48 -1.06
CA THR A 104 1.21 -6.91 -1.26
C THR A 104 2.41 -7.73 -0.80
N GLU A 105 3.63 -7.30 -1.13
CA GLU A 105 4.86 -7.98 -0.71
C GLU A 105 5.05 -7.93 0.81
N LEU A 106 4.86 -6.77 1.44
CA LEU A 106 4.88 -6.62 2.90
C LEU A 106 3.86 -7.55 3.56
N THR A 107 2.65 -7.64 3.00
CA THR A 107 1.60 -8.54 3.50
C THR A 107 2.01 -10.00 3.38
N MET A 108 2.56 -10.40 2.22
CA MET A 108 3.04 -11.77 2.04
C MET A 108 4.21 -12.10 2.97
N ALA A 109 5.15 -11.17 3.18
CA ALA A 109 6.24 -11.34 4.13
C ALA A 109 5.72 -11.52 5.56
N ASP A 110 4.75 -10.71 5.99
CA ASP A 110 4.12 -10.83 7.31
C ASP A 110 3.36 -12.16 7.47
N ILE A 111 2.64 -12.62 6.44
CA ILE A 111 1.96 -13.93 6.47
C ILE A 111 2.97 -15.09 6.63
N LEU A 112 4.11 -15.02 5.95
CA LEU A 112 5.11 -16.10 5.93
C LEU A 112 6.03 -16.09 7.16
N PHE A 113 6.36 -14.90 7.67
CA PHE A 113 7.46 -14.68 8.63
C PHE A 113 7.09 -13.77 9.80
N GLY A 114 5.88 -13.22 9.84
CA GLY A 114 5.44 -12.29 10.88
C GLY A 114 5.51 -12.88 12.28
N LYS A 115 5.66 -12.01 13.28
CA LYS A 115 5.92 -12.38 14.70
C LYS A 115 4.89 -13.33 15.31
N THR A 116 3.65 -13.28 14.83
CA THR A 116 2.55 -14.11 15.34
C THR A 116 2.32 -15.39 14.53
N GLN A 117 3.08 -15.62 13.44
CA GLN A 117 2.85 -16.71 12.47
C GLN A 117 1.35 -16.96 12.27
N ASN A 118 0.64 -15.96 11.75
CA ASN A 118 -0.80 -16.01 11.53
C ASN A 118 -1.15 -16.99 10.40
N ASN A 119 -1.04 -18.29 10.68
CA ASN A 119 -1.36 -19.37 9.75
C ASN A 119 -2.80 -19.28 9.23
N GLN A 120 -3.69 -18.54 9.89
CA GLN A 120 -5.03 -18.24 9.40
C GLN A 120 -5.03 -17.54 8.03
N TYR A 121 -4.09 -16.62 7.78
CA TYR A 121 -3.99 -15.89 6.51
C TYR A 121 -3.23 -16.68 5.45
N LEU A 122 -2.53 -17.74 5.84
CA LEU A 122 -1.88 -18.66 4.89
C LEU A 122 -2.92 -19.31 3.98
N HIS A 123 -4.13 -19.53 4.47
CA HIS A 123 -5.24 -20.12 3.72
C HIS A 123 -6.13 -19.07 3.06
N ASN A 124 -5.90 -17.78 3.31
CA ASN A 124 -6.59 -16.68 2.63
C ASN A 124 -5.86 -15.33 2.82
N PRO A 125 -4.84 -15.03 2.01
CA PRO A 125 -4.10 -13.76 2.08
C PRO A 125 -4.98 -12.52 1.85
N ASP A 126 -6.13 -12.65 1.17
CA ASP A 126 -7.04 -11.53 0.90
C ASP A 126 -7.73 -11.00 2.18
N GLU A 127 -7.78 -11.82 3.22
CA GLU A 127 -8.38 -11.48 4.51
C GLU A 127 -7.37 -10.89 5.50
N ALA A 128 -6.11 -10.71 5.09
CA ALA A 128 -5.08 -10.15 5.95
C ALA A 128 -5.39 -8.70 6.38
N TYR A 129 -5.23 -8.44 7.68
CA TYR A 129 -5.22 -7.08 8.21
C TYR A 129 -3.84 -6.45 8.04
N CYS A 130 -3.84 -5.14 7.83
CA CYS A 130 -2.66 -4.30 7.84
C CYS A 130 -2.19 -4.20 9.29
N THR A 131 -1.18 -5.00 9.64
CA THR A 131 -0.53 -4.91 10.95
C THR A 131 0.13 -3.56 11.12
N TRP A 132 0.45 -3.19 12.37
CA TRP A 132 1.19 -1.96 12.64
C TRP A 132 2.55 -1.95 11.92
N ASP A 133 3.25 -3.09 11.93
CA ASP A 133 4.55 -3.24 11.27
C ASP A 133 4.43 -3.00 9.75
N ILE A 134 3.40 -3.55 9.09
CA ILE A 134 3.11 -3.28 7.66
C ILE A 134 2.78 -1.80 7.44
N TRP A 135 1.93 -1.22 8.29
CA TRP A 135 1.50 0.19 8.17
C TRP A 135 2.70 1.15 8.25
N GLN A 136 3.53 0.97 9.27
CA GLN A 136 4.69 1.81 9.51
C GLN A 136 5.68 1.72 8.35
N GLU A 137 6.04 0.50 7.93
CA GLU A 137 6.97 0.30 6.80
C GLU A 137 6.41 0.92 5.51
N PHE A 138 5.15 0.64 5.17
CA PHE A 138 4.53 1.12 3.95
C PHE A 138 4.45 2.65 3.87
N THR A 139 4.08 3.30 4.98
CA THR A 139 3.92 4.75 5.06
C THR A 139 5.26 5.48 5.08
N MET A 140 6.29 4.92 5.73
CA MET A 140 7.64 5.49 5.74
C MET A 140 8.35 5.40 4.38
N SER A 141 8.00 4.39 3.57
CA SER A 141 8.50 4.26 2.20
C SER A 141 7.71 5.06 1.16
N ALA A 142 6.64 5.75 1.56
CA ALA A 142 5.76 6.47 0.65
C ALA A 142 6.43 7.74 0.09
N PRO A 143 6.26 8.01 -1.22
CA PRO A 143 6.76 9.24 -1.81
C PRO A 143 5.88 10.43 -1.35
N PRO A 144 6.39 11.68 -1.39
CA PRO A 144 5.74 12.84 -0.77
C PRO A 144 4.23 13.02 -1.04
N PRO A 145 3.72 12.87 -2.29
CA PRO A 145 2.29 13.06 -2.53
C PRO A 145 1.42 12.02 -1.81
N TYR A 146 1.91 10.77 -1.69
CA TYR A 146 1.19 9.72 -0.99
C TYR A 146 1.41 9.77 0.51
N ALA A 147 2.58 10.18 0.98
CA ALA A 147 2.87 10.33 2.41
C ALA A 147 1.87 11.28 3.07
N LYS A 148 1.58 12.44 2.45
CA LYS A 148 0.56 13.39 2.93
C LYS A 148 -0.83 12.75 2.99
N ALA A 149 -1.22 12.04 1.94
CA ALA A 149 -2.52 11.37 1.87
C ALA A 149 -2.65 10.25 2.92
N LEU A 150 -1.60 9.46 3.14
CA LEU A 150 -1.56 8.37 4.11
C LEU A 150 -1.54 8.89 5.55
N ALA A 151 -0.91 10.03 5.82
CA ALA A 151 -0.90 10.67 7.13
C ALA A 151 -2.31 11.06 7.62
N SER A 152 -3.25 11.32 6.70
CA SER A 152 -4.65 11.60 7.03
C SER A 152 -5.45 10.36 7.47
N ILE A 153 -4.89 9.15 7.30
CA ILE A 153 -5.53 7.91 7.69
C ILE A 153 -5.07 7.52 9.10
N THR A 154 -6.02 7.42 10.02
CA THR A 154 -5.79 6.78 11.31
C THR A 154 -5.72 5.27 11.14
N TRP A 155 -4.57 4.66 11.42
CA TRP A 155 -4.44 3.20 11.47
C TRP A 155 -5.37 2.60 12.54
N LYS A 156 -5.99 1.46 12.21
CA LYS A 156 -6.83 0.69 13.13
C LYS A 156 -6.51 -0.80 12.98
N ARG A 157 -6.71 -1.58 14.06
CA ARG A 157 -6.43 -3.03 14.07
C ARG A 157 -7.26 -3.83 13.07
N ASP A 158 -8.43 -3.33 12.68
CA ASP A 158 -9.35 -3.95 11.72
C ASP A 158 -9.16 -3.43 10.28
N LEU A 159 -8.12 -2.63 10.02
CA LEU A 159 -7.79 -2.15 8.68
C LEU A 159 -7.35 -3.32 7.80
N LYS A 160 -8.18 -3.73 6.84
CA LYS A 160 -7.80 -4.75 5.85
C LYS A 160 -6.77 -4.20 4.86
N VAL A 161 -5.77 -5.02 4.49
CA VAL A 161 -4.78 -4.67 3.46
C VAL A 161 -5.47 -4.29 2.15
N THR A 162 -6.50 -5.04 1.75
CA THR A 162 -7.27 -4.79 0.53
C THR A 162 -7.96 -3.43 0.52
N LYS A 163 -8.31 -2.88 1.71
CA LYS A 163 -8.84 -1.52 1.83
C LYS A 163 -7.75 -0.48 1.54
N LEU A 164 -6.58 -0.67 2.12
CA LEU A 164 -5.45 0.23 1.90
C LEU A 164 -4.93 0.17 0.45
N GLN A 165 -4.90 -1.02 -0.17
CA GLN A 165 -4.55 -1.18 -1.57
C GLN A 165 -5.47 -0.37 -2.50
N ALA A 166 -6.78 -0.43 -2.27
CA ALA A 166 -7.74 0.36 -3.06
C ALA A 166 -7.56 1.86 -2.84
N TYR A 167 -7.32 2.31 -1.60
CA TYR A 167 -7.02 3.71 -1.33
C TYR A 167 -5.82 4.23 -2.12
N VAL A 168 -4.70 3.48 -2.10
CA VAL A 168 -3.49 3.83 -2.85
C VAL A 168 -3.74 3.84 -4.36
N TRP A 169 -4.54 2.89 -4.85
CA TRP A 169 -4.91 2.79 -6.26
C TRP A 169 -5.75 3.99 -6.73
N ASP A 170 -6.74 4.40 -5.93
CA ASP A 170 -7.67 5.46 -6.27
C ASP A 170 -7.04 6.86 -6.15
N PHE A 171 -5.92 6.98 -5.46
CA PHE A 171 -5.21 8.25 -5.29
C PHE A 171 -4.70 8.85 -6.63
N GLU A 172 -4.14 8.05 -7.54
CA GLU A 172 -3.73 8.55 -8.86
C GLU A 172 -4.91 9.02 -9.72
N LEU A 173 -6.07 8.38 -9.57
CA LEU A 173 -7.31 8.82 -10.23
C LEU A 173 -7.75 10.19 -9.70
N ALA A 174 -7.59 10.43 -8.40
CA ALA A 174 -7.86 11.74 -7.80
C ALA A 174 -6.86 12.81 -8.26
N LEU A 175 -5.57 12.49 -8.38
CA LEU A 175 -4.54 13.40 -8.89
C LEU A 175 -4.67 13.71 -10.39
N SER A 176 -5.19 12.77 -11.18
CA SER A 176 -5.37 12.91 -12.63
C SER A 176 -6.72 13.54 -12.99
N SER A 177 -7.63 13.67 -12.04
CA SER A 177 -8.89 14.38 -12.24
C SER A 177 -8.58 15.88 -12.29
N PRO A 178 -9.15 16.64 -13.24
CA PRO A 178 -9.13 18.09 -13.17
C PRO A 178 -9.65 18.50 -11.78
N PRO A 179 -9.10 19.54 -11.13
CA PRO A 179 -9.78 20.12 -9.98
C PRO A 179 -11.23 20.37 -10.42
N GLN A 180 -12.17 19.78 -9.70
CA GLN A 180 -13.59 20.01 -9.96
C GLN A 180 -13.85 21.47 -9.58
N ASP A 181 -13.70 22.37 -10.55
CA ASP A 181 -14.33 23.69 -10.52
C ASP A 181 -15.85 23.47 -10.58
N SER A 182 -16.39 23.08 -9.44
CA SER A 182 -17.78 23.30 -9.09
C SER A 182 -17.80 24.06 -7.78
N PHE A 183 -17.30 25.29 -7.83
CA PHE A 183 -17.73 26.31 -6.89
C PHE A 183 -19.23 26.53 -7.07
N SER A 184 -20.07 25.85 -6.28
CA SER A 184 -21.31 26.47 -5.82
C SER A 184 -20.98 27.20 -4.53
N TYR A 185 -20.91 28.53 -4.60
CA TYR A 185 -20.85 29.41 -3.45
C TYR A 185 -22.05 29.09 -2.54
N VAL A 186 -21.82 28.42 -1.41
CA VAL A 186 -22.77 28.42 -0.30
C VAL A 186 -22.38 29.61 0.56
N GLU A 187 -23.22 30.64 0.59
CA GLU A 187 -23.10 31.74 1.54
C GLU A 187 -23.17 31.19 2.97
N ILE A 188 -22.02 31.02 3.61
CA ILE A 188 -21.95 30.71 5.03
C ILE A 188 -22.10 32.03 5.79
N GLN A 189 -23.27 32.22 6.39
CA GLN A 189 -23.58 33.31 7.32
C GLN A 189 -22.56 33.31 8.49
N PRO A 190 -21.91 34.44 8.82
CA PRO A 190 -20.90 34.47 9.87
C PRO A 190 -21.52 34.21 11.25
N LYS A 191 -21.02 33.21 11.96
CA LYS A 191 -21.24 33.11 13.41
C LYS A 191 -20.21 33.98 14.12
N GLU A 192 -20.70 35.05 14.74
CA GLU A 192 -19.93 35.84 15.69
C GLU A 192 -19.52 34.98 16.88
N TYR A 193 -18.21 34.89 17.14
CA TYR A 193 -17.67 34.65 18.48
C TYR A 193 -16.47 35.60 18.68
N ALA A 194 -16.47 36.24 19.85
CA ALA A 194 -15.58 37.34 20.22
C ALA A 194 -14.18 36.87 20.68
N ALA A 195 -13.18 37.68 20.30
CA ALA A 195 -11.81 37.91 20.80
C ALA A 195 -11.18 36.99 21.87
N SER A 196 -9.94 36.51 21.63
CA SER A 196 -8.71 37.25 22.01
C SER A 196 -7.41 36.43 21.80
N SER A 197 -6.51 36.92 20.94
CA SER A 197 -5.05 36.94 21.15
C SER A 197 -4.46 37.99 20.20
N ASP A 198 -4.02 39.14 20.72
CA ASP A 198 -3.49 40.30 19.98
C ASP A 198 -2.06 40.06 19.42
N ASP A 199 -1.71 38.82 19.05
CA ASP A 199 -0.39 38.53 18.51
C ASP A 199 -0.35 38.87 17.01
N PRO A 200 0.53 39.78 16.54
CA PRO A 200 0.64 40.12 15.13
C PRO A 200 1.18 38.93 14.34
N CYS A 201 0.82 38.82 13.06
CA CYS A 201 1.34 37.77 12.19
C CYS A 201 2.87 37.91 12.09
N THR A 202 3.63 36.90 12.51
CA THR A 202 5.11 36.98 12.52
C THR A 202 5.76 36.91 11.13
N ILE A 203 4.96 36.83 10.06
CA ILE A 203 5.45 36.82 8.66
C ILE A 203 5.42 38.23 8.06
N CYS A 204 4.32 38.98 8.25
CA CYS A 204 4.17 40.35 7.73
C CYS A 204 4.29 41.43 8.82
N HIS A 205 4.24 41.04 10.10
CA HIS A 205 4.24 41.90 11.29
C HIS A 205 3.02 42.83 11.40
N GLU A 206 1.91 42.48 10.74
CA GLU A 206 0.63 43.19 10.81
C GLU A 206 -0.37 42.46 11.72
N GLU A 207 -1.37 43.19 12.23
CA GLU A 207 -2.44 42.64 13.08
C GLU A 207 -3.23 41.55 12.34
N LEU A 208 -3.55 40.46 13.05
CA LEU A 208 -4.36 39.37 12.50
C LEU A 208 -5.78 39.86 12.22
N ASP A 209 -6.26 39.64 11.00
CA ASP A 209 -7.61 40.00 10.57
C ASP A 209 -8.54 38.78 10.59
N ARG A 210 -9.76 38.91 10.07
CA ARG A 210 -10.73 37.80 9.98
C ARG A 210 -10.27 36.66 9.04
N ASN A 211 -9.16 36.83 8.33
CA ASN A 211 -8.53 35.83 7.47
C ASN A 211 -7.32 35.17 8.14
N SER A 212 -7.23 35.22 9.47
CA SER A 212 -6.28 34.45 10.25
C SER A 212 -6.54 32.94 10.12
N CYS A 213 -5.47 32.17 10.20
CA CYS A 213 -5.49 30.72 10.12
C CYS A 213 -4.56 30.18 11.19
N GLU A 214 -5.12 29.36 12.07
CA GLU A 214 -4.37 28.62 13.08
C GLU A 214 -3.88 27.29 12.47
N LEU A 215 -2.59 27.00 12.64
CA LEU A 215 -1.98 25.72 12.25
C LEU A 215 -2.22 24.65 13.34
N GLU A 216 -2.03 23.37 13.01
CA GLU A 216 -2.17 22.26 13.98
C GLU A 216 -1.19 22.36 15.17
N CYS A 217 -0.11 23.10 15.01
CA CYS A 217 0.83 23.42 16.10
C CYS A 217 0.36 24.56 17.02
N GLY A 218 -0.82 25.14 16.78
CA GLY A 218 -1.42 26.22 17.57
C GLY A 218 -0.92 27.62 17.24
N HIS A 219 -0.12 27.79 16.18
CA HIS A 219 0.39 29.10 15.76
C HIS A 219 -0.51 29.73 14.69
N GLU A 220 -0.78 31.03 14.85
CA GLU A 220 -1.71 31.77 14.01
C GLU A 220 -1.01 32.77 13.07
N PHE A 221 -1.44 32.81 11.82
CA PHE A 221 -0.90 33.67 10.77
C PHE A 221 -2.03 34.13 9.84
N HIS A 222 -1.83 35.19 9.05
CA HIS A 222 -2.71 35.43 7.91
C HIS A 222 -2.63 34.26 6.94
N ARG A 223 -3.78 33.79 6.47
CA ARG A 223 -3.88 32.64 5.56
C ARG A 223 -3.01 32.82 4.31
N GLU A 224 -2.96 34.02 3.74
CA GLU A 224 -2.11 34.34 2.58
C GLU A 224 -0.62 34.23 2.93
N CYS A 225 -0.20 34.81 4.06
CA CYS A 225 1.19 34.84 4.49
C CYS A 225 1.75 33.44 4.74
N ILE A 226 1.01 32.60 5.47
CA ILE A 226 1.45 31.22 5.72
C ILE A 226 1.38 30.36 4.46
N ARG A 227 0.43 30.61 3.55
CA ARG A 227 0.35 29.92 2.26
C ARG A 227 1.57 30.20 1.39
N THR A 228 1.96 31.46 1.26
CA THR A 228 3.17 31.87 0.52
C THR A 228 4.43 31.30 1.18
N TRP A 229 4.52 31.33 2.51
CA TRP A 229 5.64 30.71 3.23
C TRP A 229 5.78 29.22 2.96
N LEU A 230 4.68 28.47 3.04
CA LEU A 230 4.66 27.02 2.83
C LEU A 230 4.97 26.62 1.38
N GLN A 231 4.67 27.50 0.41
CA GLN A 231 4.92 27.27 -1.00
C GLN A 231 6.34 27.66 -1.42
N GLU A 232 6.83 28.79 -0.95
CA GLU A 232 8.07 29.38 -1.48
C GLU A 232 9.30 29.16 -0.59
N HIS A 233 9.11 28.96 0.71
CA HIS A 233 10.23 28.98 1.67
C HIS A 233 10.43 27.63 2.38
N SER A 234 9.40 27.06 3.01
CA SER A 234 9.51 25.77 3.72
C SER A 234 8.14 25.19 4.06
N SER A 235 7.97 23.87 4.03
CA SER A 235 6.74 23.16 4.43
C SER A 235 6.53 23.06 5.95
N THR A 236 7.18 23.92 6.73
CA THR A 236 7.18 23.90 8.20
C THR A 236 6.77 25.25 8.77
N CYS A 237 6.17 25.21 9.97
CA CYS A 237 5.76 26.39 10.71
C CYS A 237 6.96 27.34 10.94
N PRO A 238 6.83 28.65 10.65
CA PRO A 238 7.89 29.63 10.90
C PRO A 238 8.36 29.72 12.36
N ILE A 239 7.49 29.36 13.31
CA ILE A 239 7.75 29.53 14.74
C ILE A 239 8.34 28.25 15.36
N CYS A 240 7.69 27.10 15.19
CA CYS A 240 8.13 25.85 15.82
C CYS A 240 8.84 24.85 14.88
N ARG A 241 8.83 25.09 13.57
CA ARG A 241 9.35 24.19 12.53
C ARG A 241 8.64 22.84 12.42
N ASP A 242 7.50 22.65 13.07
CA ASP A 242 6.65 21.48 12.85
C ASP A 242 5.99 21.55 11.46
N TYR A 243 5.64 20.40 10.91
CA TYR A 243 5.01 20.32 9.60
C TYR A 243 3.62 20.97 9.63
N ALA A 244 3.36 21.87 8.69
CA ALA A 244 2.15 22.69 8.68
C ALA A 244 1.27 22.37 7.46
N VAL A 245 -0.01 22.09 7.70
CA VAL A 245 -1.01 21.84 6.64
C VAL A 245 -2.13 22.87 6.79
N LEU A 246 -2.47 23.56 5.70
CA LEU A 246 -3.56 24.53 5.71
C LEU A 246 -4.93 23.83 5.63
N PRO A 247 -5.90 24.25 6.46
CA PRO A 247 -7.29 23.84 6.32
C PRO A 247 -7.83 24.26 4.93
N GLY A 248 -8.38 23.31 4.17
CA GLY A 248 -8.99 23.55 2.86
C GLY A 248 -8.16 23.16 1.63
N ASP A 249 -6.87 22.78 1.80
CA ASP A 249 -6.06 22.19 0.71
C ASP A 249 -6.04 20.64 0.78
N VAL A 250 -7.05 20.05 1.44
CA VAL A 250 -7.25 18.59 1.52
C VAL A 250 -8.27 18.20 0.44
N PRO A 251 -7.90 17.45 -0.61
CA PRO A 251 -8.90 16.93 -1.54
C PRO A 251 -9.92 16.07 -0.79
N GLU A 252 -11.21 16.32 -1.01
CA GLU A 252 -12.29 15.58 -0.36
C GLU A 252 -12.17 14.06 -0.60
N ARG A 253 -12.52 13.27 0.41
CA ARG A 253 -12.44 11.80 0.38
C ARG A 253 -13.22 11.26 -0.83
N PRO A 254 -12.62 10.48 -1.74
CA PRO A 254 -13.39 9.83 -2.77
C PRO A 254 -14.33 8.79 -2.14
N ALA A 255 -15.59 8.78 -2.60
CA ALA A 255 -16.59 7.81 -2.18
C ALA A 255 -16.16 6.39 -2.61
N TRP A 256 -15.96 5.54 -1.61
CA TRP A 256 -15.46 4.17 -1.70
C TRP A 256 -16.39 3.24 -2.49
N ASN A 257 -15.91 2.57 -3.57
CA ASN A 257 -16.57 1.39 -4.13
C ASN A 257 -15.63 0.45 -4.94
N ASN A 258 -15.54 -0.81 -4.46
CA ASN A 258 -15.19 -2.08 -5.13
C ASN A 258 -13.71 -2.55 -5.25
N SER A 259 -13.39 -3.56 -4.42
CA SER A 259 -12.17 -4.41 -4.43
C SER A 259 -11.93 -5.25 -5.69
N LYS A 260 -12.87 -5.27 -6.65
CA LYS A 260 -12.79 -6.11 -7.86
C LYS A 260 -11.90 -5.49 -8.96
N HIS A 261 -11.72 -4.17 -8.96
CA HIS A 261 -11.08 -3.45 -10.07
C HIS A 261 -9.56 -3.66 -10.15
N TYR A 262 -8.87 -3.63 -9.00
CA TYR A 262 -7.41 -3.79 -8.98
C TYR A 262 -6.98 -5.25 -9.16
N LYS A 263 -7.73 -6.24 -8.64
CA LYS A 263 -7.46 -7.67 -8.90
C LYS A 263 -7.51 -8.00 -10.39
N ALA A 264 -8.45 -7.41 -11.13
CA ALA A 264 -8.54 -7.55 -12.58
C ALA A 264 -7.35 -6.88 -13.30
N LYS A 265 -6.86 -5.73 -12.81
CA LYS A 265 -5.70 -5.04 -13.40
C LYS A 265 -4.35 -5.71 -13.07
N LEU A 266 -4.14 -6.22 -11.86
CA LEU A 266 -2.96 -7.03 -11.50
C LEU A 266 -2.87 -8.29 -12.36
N ARG A 267 -4.01 -8.95 -12.64
CA ARG A 267 -4.08 -10.11 -13.55
C ARG A 267 -3.87 -9.76 -15.03
N LYS A 268 -4.22 -8.55 -15.47
CA LYS A 268 -4.06 -8.10 -16.87
C LYS A 268 -2.65 -7.61 -17.20
N ARG A 269 -1.91 -7.05 -16.23
CA ARG A 269 -0.54 -6.54 -16.41
C ARG A 269 0.56 -7.58 -16.20
N SER A 270 0.23 -8.78 -15.72
CA SER A 270 1.14 -9.94 -15.68
C SER A 270 1.22 -10.72 -17.02
N VAL A 271 0.55 -10.22 -18.07
CA VAL A 271 0.51 -10.83 -19.42
C VAL A 271 1.40 -10.06 -20.41
N PHE A 272 2.26 -9.15 -19.95
CA PHE A 272 3.26 -8.47 -20.78
C PHE A 272 4.62 -8.48 -20.11
#